data_AF-A0A9E4DS68-F1
#
_entry.id   AF-A0A9E4DS68-F1
#
_cell.length_a   1.000
_cell.length_b   1.000
_cell.length_c   1.000
_cell.angle_alpha   90.00
_cell.angle_beta   90.00
_cell.angle_gamma   90.00
#
_symmetry.space_group_name_H-M   'P 1'
#
loop_
_entity.id
_entity.type
_entity.pdbx_description
1 polymer ?
#
loop_
_entity_poly.entity_id
_entity_poly.type
_entity_poly.pdbx_seq_one_letter_code
_entity_poly.pdbx_strand_id
1 'polypeptide(L)'
;ERFIKERTSNAFLVEQIRTPKKKGLLTKCITNASLLTSFFALGFLVNSLIVLLLIPKPTAVFDQRYAEMLEVFTSWEKVGTWIYAHTNITYMIYVLFACIIFFLMSLLIGLLALVFPNRKVVYSFAMIYWLIWWFIPYDLSMAIQPFTEYGLSYAIVALLIFTIPTILIIYLLIRRYATNDYL
;
A
#
# COMPACT_ATOMS: atom_id res chain seq x y z
N GLU A 1 -16.17 -9.76 2.25
CA GLU A 1 -17.40 -10.60 2.28
C GLU A 1 -17.88 -11.09 0.92
N ARG A 2 -17.88 -10.25 -0.13
CA ARG A 2 -18.43 -10.58 -1.47
C ARG A 2 -17.93 -11.90 -2.08
N PHE A 3 -16.61 -12.13 -2.09
CA PHE A 3 -15.98 -13.35 -2.62
C PHE A 3 -16.44 -14.64 -1.94
N ILE A 4 -16.65 -14.58 -0.63
CA ILE A 4 -16.97 -15.77 0.16
C ILE A 4 -18.47 -16.04 0.14
N LYS A 5 -19.28 -14.97 0.03
CA LYS A 5 -20.73 -15.04 -0.21
C LYS A 5 -21.03 -15.56 -1.61
N GLU A 6 -20.25 -15.14 -2.62
CA GLU A 6 -20.30 -15.65 -3.99
C GLU A 6 -19.99 -17.14 -4.04
N ARG A 7 -18.94 -17.61 -3.36
CA ARG A 7 -18.57 -19.05 -3.31
C ARG A 7 -19.64 -19.94 -2.66
N THR A 8 -20.42 -19.41 -1.72
CA THR A 8 -21.57 -20.09 -1.10
C THR A 8 -22.86 -20.00 -1.93
N SER A 9 -22.89 -19.19 -3.00
CA SER A 9 -24.06 -19.00 -3.86
C SER A 9 -23.82 -19.61 -5.24
N ASN A 10 -24.85 -20.18 -5.86
CA ASN A 10 -24.77 -20.71 -7.23
C ASN A 10 -24.42 -19.65 -8.29
N ALA A 11 -24.31 -18.36 -7.94
CA ALA A 11 -23.81 -17.30 -8.82
C ALA A 11 -22.36 -17.54 -9.28
N PHE A 12 -21.55 -18.22 -8.47
CA PHE A 12 -20.18 -18.60 -8.84
C PHE A 12 -20.16 -19.59 -10.02
N LEU A 13 -21.15 -20.48 -10.14
CA LEU A 13 -21.24 -21.45 -11.24
C LEU A 13 -21.58 -20.78 -12.58
N VAL A 14 -22.36 -19.70 -12.58
CA VAL A 14 -22.78 -19.01 -13.82
C VAL A 14 -21.61 -18.20 -14.43
N GLU A 15 -20.79 -17.58 -13.59
CA GLU A 15 -19.61 -16.82 -14.03
C GLU A 15 -18.48 -17.74 -14.53
N GLN A 16 -18.42 -18.96 -13.99
CA GLN A 16 -17.45 -19.99 -14.37
C GLN A 16 -17.60 -20.52 -15.81
N ILE A 17 -18.76 -20.34 -16.44
CA ILE A 17 -19.04 -20.87 -17.79
C ILE A 17 -18.36 -20.01 -18.88
N ARG A 18 -18.01 -18.75 -18.59
CA ARG A 18 -17.60 -17.76 -19.60
C ARG A 18 -16.14 -17.34 -19.59
N THR A 19 -15.39 -17.63 -18.53
CA THR A 19 -13.95 -17.30 -18.44
C THR A 19 -13.16 -18.43 -17.79
N PRO A 20 -11.89 -18.66 -18.21
CA PRO A 20 -11.05 -19.63 -17.51
C PRO A 20 -10.95 -19.24 -16.03
N LYS A 21 -11.42 -20.12 -15.13
CA LYS A 21 -11.63 -19.88 -13.68
C LYS A 21 -10.50 -19.06 -13.02
N LYS A 22 -9.25 -19.35 -13.41
CA LYS A 22 -8.06 -18.69 -12.90
C LYS A 22 -7.95 -17.21 -13.26
N LYS A 23 -8.20 -16.84 -14.52
CA LYS A 23 -8.10 -15.44 -14.97
C LYS A 23 -9.20 -14.60 -14.35
N GLY A 24 -10.44 -15.12 -14.27
CA GLY A 24 -11.56 -14.40 -13.67
C GLY A 24 -11.35 -14.04 -12.20
N LEU A 25 -10.85 -14.99 -11.40
CA LEU A 25 -10.63 -14.77 -9.95
C LEU A 25 -9.45 -13.84 -9.66
N LEU A 26 -8.37 -13.93 -10.44
CA LEU A 26 -7.26 -13.00 -10.34
C LEU A 26 -7.67 -11.57 -10.72
N THR A 27 -8.43 -11.42 -11.81
CA THR A 27 -8.98 -10.12 -12.21
C THR A 27 -9.84 -9.53 -11.11
N LYS A 28 -10.72 -10.32 -10.49
CA LYS A 28 -11.52 -9.85 -9.34
C LYS A 28 -10.68 -9.41 -8.14
N CYS A 29 -9.56 -10.09 -7.85
CA CYS A 29 -8.64 -9.67 -6.78
C CYS A 29 -7.99 -8.33 -7.11
N ILE A 30 -7.52 -8.16 -8.34
CA ILE A 30 -6.91 -6.91 -8.82
C ILE A 30 -7.94 -5.78 -8.78
N THR A 31 -9.15 -6.00 -9.30
CA THR A 31 -10.23 -4.99 -9.30
C THR A 31 -10.61 -4.59 -7.87
N ASN A 32 -10.73 -5.53 -6.93
CA ASN A 32 -11.00 -5.21 -5.54
C ASN A 32 -9.84 -4.44 -4.89
N ALA A 33 -8.59 -4.82 -5.18
CA ALA A 33 -7.42 -4.11 -4.69
C ALA A 33 -7.38 -2.67 -5.22
N SER A 34 -7.62 -2.46 -6.52
CA SER A 34 -7.73 -1.13 -7.11
C SER A 34 -8.84 -0.31 -6.46
N LEU A 35 -10.03 -0.89 -6.28
CA LEU A 35 -11.17 -0.19 -5.68
C LEU A 35 -10.88 0.24 -4.24
N LEU A 36 -10.34 -0.65 -3.40
CA LEU A 36 -9.97 -0.31 -2.02
C LEU A 36 -8.87 0.76 -1.98
N THR A 37 -7.88 0.64 -2.86
CA THR A 37 -6.80 1.62 -2.98
C THR A 37 -7.34 2.99 -3.35
N SER A 38 -8.29 3.07 -4.30
CA SER A 38 -8.92 4.34 -4.67
C SER A 38 -9.66 4.99 -3.52
N PHE A 39 -10.30 4.21 -2.63
CA PHE A 39 -10.94 4.75 -1.42
C PHE A 39 -9.91 5.38 -0.48
N PHE A 40 -8.79 4.70 -0.22
CA PHE A 40 -7.71 5.26 0.59
C PHE A 40 -7.06 6.47 -0.07
N ALA A 41 -6.79 6.39 -1.37
CA ALA A 41 -6.22 7.49 -2.17
C ALA A 41 -7.07 8.74 -2.06
N LEU A 42 -8.40 8.61 -2.16
CA LEU A 42 -9.33 9.72 -1.97
C LEU A 42 -9.23 10.30 -0.55
N GLY A 43 -9.11 9.46 0.48
CA GLY A 43 -8.86 9.90 1.85
C GLY A 43 -7.57 10.70 2.00
N PHE A 44 -6.46 10.24 1.41
CA PHE A 44 -5.19 10.96 1.43
C PHE A 44 -5.21 12.26 0.62
N LEU A 45 -5.93 12.29 -0.51
CA LEU A 45 -6.12 13.50 -1.32
C LEU A 45 -6.95 14.53 -0.58
N VAL A 46 -8.05 14.13 0.08
CA VAL A 46 -8.85 15.00 0.93
C VAL A 46 -8.00 15.52 2.10
N ASN A 47 -7.22 14.65 2.76
CA ASN A 47 -6.32 15.07 3.83
C ASN A 47 -5.29 16.10 3.33
N SER A 48 -4.71 15.87 2.16
CA SER A 48 -3.76 16.81 1.54
C SER A 48 -4.43 18.15 1.23
N LEU A 49 -5.66 18.14 0.71
CA LEU A 49 -6.44 19.34 0.43
C LEU A 49 -6.77 20.12 1.71
N ILE A 50 -7.15 19.43 2.79
CA ILE A 50 -7.38 20.05 4.11
C ILE A 50 -6.11 20.74 4.59
N VAL A 51 -4.97 20.06 4.50
CA VAL A 51 -3.69 20.63 4.90
C VAL A 51 -3.35 21.87 4.07
N LEU A 52 -3.53 21.82 2.75
CA LEU A 52 -3.28 22.96 1.86
C LEU A 52 -4.17 24.18 2.15
N LEU A 53 -5.38 23.95 2.64
CA LEU A 53 -6.34 25.01 2.95
C LEU A 53 -6.21 25.56 4.38
N LEU A 54 -5.83 24.71 5.34
CA LEU A 54 -5.82 25.04 6.77
C LEU A 54 -4.44 25.39 7.34
N ILE A 55 -3.35 24.89 6.75
CA ILE A 55 -2.01 25.24 7.21
C ILE A 55 -1.60 26.58 6.56
N PRO A 56 -1.41 27.65 7.35
CA PRO A 56 -0.95 28.93 6.82
C PRO A 56 0.42 28.75 6.13
N LYS A 57 0.66 29.55 5.07
CA LYS A 57 1.93 29.60 4.33
C LYS A 57 3.12 29.52 5.29
N PRO A 58 4.22 28.83 4.90
CA PRO A 58 5.32 28.49 5.81
C PRO A 58 5.78 29.72 6.60
N THR A 59 5.56 29.67 7.90
CA THR A 59 6.12 30.61 8.87
C THR A 59 7.50 30.13 9.31
N ALA A 60 8.35 31.03 9.82
CA ALA A 60 9.72 30.75 10.27
C ALA A 60 9.91 29.56 11.25
N VAL A 61 8.84 29.09 11.92
CA VAL A 61 8.85 27.88 12.78
C VAL A 61 8.95 26.59 11.96
N PHE A 62 8.37 26.59 10.77
CA PHE A 62 8.51 25.51 9.80
C PHE A 62 9.96 25.46 9.30
N ASP A 63 10.63 26.62 9.12
CA ASP A 63 12.07 26.76 8.79
C ASP A 63 13.04 26.13 9.79
N GLN A 64 12.71 26.11 11.08
CA GLN A 64 13.56 25.50 12.10
C GLN A 64 13.51 23.97 12.09
N ARG A 65 12.33 23.37 11.94
CA ARG A 65 12.19 21.92 11.69
C ARG A 65 12.75 21.52 10.31
N TYR A 66 12.84 22.44 9.35
CA TYR A 66 13.46 22.21 8.03
C TYR A 66 14.99 22.04 8.10
N ALA A 67 15.67 22.69 9.03
CA ALA A 67 17.12 22.57 9.21
C ALA A 67 17.51 21.21 9.82
N GLU A 68 16.69 20.68 10.72
CA GLU A 68 16.92 19.39 11.40
C GLU A 68 16.71 18.19 10.44
N MET A 69 15.83 18.32 9.45
CA MET A 69 15.57 17.28 8.44
C MET A 69 16.68 17.13 7.38
N LEU A 70 17.63 18.07 7.30
CA LEU A 70 18.76 18.06 6.35
C LEU A 70 19.92 17.16 6.76
N GLU A 71 19.98 16.70 8.02
CA GLU A 71 21.16 16.01 8.54
C GLU A 71 21.40 14.62 7.95
N VAL A 72 20.43 13.99 7.28
CA VAL A 72 20.47 12.53 7.25
C VAL A 72 21.20 11.89 6.07
N PHE A 73 21.58 12.59 5.00
CA PHE A 73 22.66 12.11 4.11
C PHE A 73 23.26 13.28 3.32
N THR A 74 24.52 13.62 3.59
CA THR A 74 25.29 14.65 2.87
C THR A 74 25.34 14.43 1.35
N SER A 75 25.12 13.21 0.87
CA SER A 75 25.09 12.86 -0.56
C SER A 75 23.77 13.19 -1.29
N TRP A 76 22.70 13.60 -0.58
CA TRP A 76 21.36 13.82 -1.13
C TRP A 76 20.84 15.25 -0.94
N GLU A 77 21.71 16.22 -0.63
CA GLU A 77 21.38 17.63 -0.38
C GLU A 77 20.55 18.27 -1.51
N LYS A 78 20.83 17.91 -2.77
CA LYS A 78 20.08 18.37 -3.96
C LYS A 78 18.64 17.83 -4.01
N VAL A 79 18.41 16.62 -3.51
CA VAL A 79 17.08 16.01 -3.43
C VAL A 79 16.30 16.62 -2.28
N GLY A 80 16.96 16.82 -1.13
CA GLY A 80 16.37 17.54 0.01
C GLY A 80 15.87 18.93 -0.39
N THR A 81 16.75 19.78 -0.93
CA THR A 81 16.39 21.13 -1.39
C THR A 81 15.25 21.15 -2.43
N TRP A 82 15.17 20.18 -3.33
CA TRP A 82 14.08 20.08 -4.31
C TRP A 82 12.72 19.71 -3.69
N ILE A 83 12.71 18.76 -2.73
CA ILE A 83 11.52 18.31 -2.00
C ILE A 83 10.83 19.49 -1.30
N TYR A 84 11.62 20.41 -0.75
CA TYR A 84 11.12 21.60 -0.06
C TYR A 84 10.53 22.61 -1.03
N ALA A 85 11.24 22.91 -2.13
CA ALA A 85 10.76 23.80 -3.18
C ALA A 85 9.43 23.33 -3.79
N HIS A 86 9.13 22.02 -3.69
CA HIS A 86 7.95 21.39 -4.26
C HIS A 86 7.13 20.62 -3.22
N THR A 87 6.85 21.22 -2.07
CA THR A 87 6.09 20.60 -0.96
C THR A 87 4.81 19.90 -1.45
N ASN A 88 4.02 20.51 -2.32
CA ASN A 88 2.80 19.90 -2.87
C ASN A 88 3.09 18.62 -3.69
N ILE A 89 4.19 18.62 -4.46
CA ILE A 89 4.61 17.45 -5.23
C ILE A 89 5.07 16.34 -4.28
N THR A 90 5.77 16.71 -3.20
CA THR A 90 6.16 15.78 -2.14
C THR A 90 4.96 15.10 -1.51
N TYR A 91 3.91 15.84 -1.13
CA TYR A 91 2.65 15.23 -0.67
C TYR A 91 2.09 14.21 -1.67
N MET A 92 2.07 14.55 -2.97
CA MET A 92 1.58 13.65 -4.00
C MET A 92 2.44 12.39 -4.13
N ILE A 93 3.76 12.47 -3.92
CA ILE A 93 4.65 11.30 -3.87
C ILE A 93 4.27 10.38 -2.71
N TYR A 94 4.02 10.92 -1.51
CA TYR A 94 3.57 10.11 -0.36
C TYR A 94 2.18 9.51 -0.58
N VAL A 95 1.26 10.22 -1.24
CA VAL A 95 -0.03 9.65 -1.67
C VAL A 95 0.19 8.45 -2.59
N LEU A 96 1.14 8.54 -3.53
CA LEU A 96 1.49 7.42 -4.41
C LEU A 96 2.10 6.25 -3.63
N PHE A 97 2.98 6.51 -2.66
CA PHE A 97 3.54 5.46 -1.79
C PHE A 97 2.44 4.73 -1.02
N ALA A 98 1.53 5.48 -0.40
CA ALA A 98 0.37 4.91 0.27
C ALA A 98 -0.47 4.07 -0.71
N CYS A 99 -0.75 4.56 -1.93
CA CYS A 99 -1.48 3.80 -2.94
C CYS A 99 -0.82 2.45 -3.24
N ILE A 100 0.51 2.42 -3.43
CA ILE A 100 1.25 1.18 -3.68
C ILE A 100 1.09 0.22 -2.50
N ILE A 101 1.24 0.71 -1.28
CA ILE A 101 1.14 -0.09 -0.05
C ILE A 101 -0.26 -0.72 0.09
N PHE A 102 -1.31 0.10 0.00
CA PHE A 102 -2.69 -0.37 0.14
C PHE A 102 -3.11 -1.30 -1.00
N PHE A 103 -2.62 -1.06 -2.22
CA PHE A 103 -2.87 -1.95 -3.36
C PHE A 103 -2.27 -3.33 -3.11
N LEU A 104 -0.99 -3.39 -2.74
CA LEU A 104 -0.29 -4.66 -2.50
C LEU A 104 -0.91 -5.42 -1.33
N MET A 105 -1.27 -4.74 -0.23
CA MET A 105 -1.95 -5.40 0.89
C MET A 105 -3.33 -5.94 0.52
N SER A 106 -4.12 -5.16 -0.22
CA SER A 106 -5.44 -5.61 -0.65
C SER A 106 -5.34 -6.81 -1.59
N LEU A 107 -4.37 -6.79 -2.50
CA LEU A 107 -4.08 -7.89 -3.42
C LEU A 107 -3.61 -9.13 -2.66
N LEU A 108 -2.70 -8.98 -1.70
CA LEU A 108 -2.22 -10.06 -0.83
C LEU A 108 -3.39 -10.72 -0.09
N ILE A 109 -4.26 -9.94 0.56
CA ILE A 109 -5.43 -10.46 1.28
C ILE A 109 -6.38 -11.19 0.33
N GLY A 110 -6.63 -10.63 -0.86
CA GLY A 110 -7.44 -11.27 -1.89
C GLY A 110 -6.88 -12.64 -2.31
N LEU A 111 -5.57 -12.71 -2.55
CA LEU A 111 -4.90 -13.96 -2.92
C LEU A 111 -4.85 -14.98 -1.79
N LEU A 112 -4.62 -14.54 -0.55
CA LEU A 112 -4.70 -15.41 0.63
C LEU A 112 -6.10 -16.02 0.78
N ALA A 113 -7.15 -15.24 0.53
CA ALA A 113 -8.53 -15.73 0.55
C ALA A 113 -8.84 -16.73 -0.58
N LEU A 114 -8.10 -16.71 -1.69
CA LEU A 114 -8.20 -17.74 -2.74
C LEU A 114 -7.48 -19.03 -2.33
N VAL A 115 -6.31 -18.92 -1.73
CA VAL A 115 -5.47 -20.08 -1.36
C VAL A 115 -5.96 -20.78 -0.09
N PHE A 116 -6.42 -20.01 0.90
CA PHE A 116 -6.85 -20.53 2.20
C PHE A 116 -8.37 -20.40 2.39
N PRO A 117 -9.11 -21.51 2.58
CA PRO A 117 -10.56 -21.46 2.75
C PRO A 117 -11.00 -20.91 4.13
N ASN A 118 -10.12 -20.93 5.13
CA ASN A 118 -10.44 -20.48 6.48
C ASN A 118 -10.23 -18.97 6.66
N ARG A 119 -11.33 -18.23 6.86
CA ARG A 119 -11.33 -16.78 7.07
C ARG A 119 -10.49 -16.35 8.26
N LYS A 120 -10.54 -17.09 9.37
CA LYS A 120 -9.81 -16.74 10.59
C LYS A 120 -8.30 -16.71 10.32
N VAL A 121 -7.81 -17.69 9.56
CA VAL A 121 -6.39 -17.77 9.17
C VAL A 121 -6.01 -16.60 8.26
N VAL A 122 -6.83 -16.27 7.27
CA VAL A 122 -6.56 -15.15 6.35
C VAL A 122 -6.49 -13.82 7.10
N TYR A 123 -7.46 -13.53 7.98
CA TYR A 123 -7.48 -12.29 8.75
C TYR A 123 -6.32 -12.21 9.76
N SER A 124 -6.06 -13.29 10.50
CA SER A 124 -4.95 -13.33 11.45
C SER A 124 -3.60 -13.15 10.75
N PHE A 125 -3.37 -13.84 9.63
CA PHE A 125 -2.13 -13.69 8.86
C PHE A 125 -1.99 -12.26 8.32
N ALA A 126 -3.04 -11.71 7.72
CA ALA A 126 -3.01 -10.34 7.18
C ALA A 126 -2.72 -9.31 8.27
N MET A 127 -3.30 -9.47 9.46
CA MET A 127 -3.07 -8.58 10.60
C MET A 127 -1.63 -8.69 11.11
N ILE A 128 -1.13 -9.91 11.33
CA ILE A 128 0.25 -10.13 11.78
C ILE A 128 1.23 -9.58 10.73
N TYR A 129 0.98 -9.86 9.46
CA TYR A 129 1.79 -9.36 8.35
C TYR A 129 1.82 -7.84 8.33
N TRP A 130 0.67 -7.18 8.47
CA TRP A 130 0.59 -5.72 8.57
C TRP A 130 1.40 -5.20 9.76
N LEU A 131 1.21 -5.77 10.95
CA LEU A 131 1.87 -5.32 12.18
C LEU A 131 3.39 -5.43 12.11
N ILE A 132 3.95 -6.47 11.48
CA ILE A 132 5.42 -6.60 11.33
C ILE A 132 6.01 -5.34 10.71
N TRP A 133 5.37 -4.77 9.69
CA TRP A 133 5.88 -3.58 8.99
C TRP A 133 5.83 -2.29 9.82
N TRP A 134 5.12 -2.29 10.95
CA TRP A 134 5.08 -1.15 11.88
C TRP A 134 6.16 -1.22 12.97
N PHE A 135 6.81 -2.36 13.15
CA PHE A 135 7.78 -2.58 14.24
C PHE A 135 9.21 -2.85 13.77
N ILE A 136 9.45 -2.88 12.46
CA ILE A 136 10.81 -3.05 11.92
C ILE A 136 11.55 -1.70 11.81
N PRO A 137 12.89 -1.70 11.79
CA PRO A 137 13.65 -0.53 11.35
C PRO A 137 13.22 -0.13 9.93
N TYR A 138 13.08 1.17 9.68
CA TYR A 138 12.47 1.72 8.45
C TYR A 138 11.01 1.25 8.27
N ASP A 139 10.20 1.49 9.30
CA ASP A 139 8.80 1.09 9.33
C ASP A 139 7.96 1.79 8.24
N LEU A 140 6.76 1.23 8.03
CA LEU A 140 5.82 1.67 7.02
C LEU A 140 5.32 3.11 7.24
N SER A 141 5.39 3.64 8.46
CA SER A 141 4.96 5.00 8.77
C SER A 141 5.83 6.03 8.07
N MET A 142 7.13 5.74 7.90
CA MET A 142 8.07 6.57 7.15
C MET A 142 7.71 6.68 5.67
N ALA A 143 7.01 5.69 5.09
CA ALA A 143 6.57 5.72 3.70
C ALA A 143 5.15 6.29 3.51
N ILE A 144 4.33 6.35 4.57
CA ILE A 144 2.93 6.81 4.50
C ILE A 144 2.77 8.26 4.95
N GLN A 145 3.56 8.71 5.93
CA GLN A 145 3.38 10.02 6.56
C GLN A 145 4.33 11.06 5.95
N PRO A 146 3.82 12.12 5.31
CA PRO A 146 4.67 13.13 4.68
C PRO A 146 5.36 14.10 5.67
N PHE A 147 5.23 13.90 7.00
CA PHE A 147 5.74 14.79 8.07
C PHE A 147 6.40 14.06 9.24
N THR A 148 6.88 12.84 9.04
CA THR A 148 7.81 12.30 10.05
C THR A 148 9.18 12.95 9.85
N GLU A 149 9.98 12.94 10.89
CA GLU A 149 11.26 13.63 11.08
C GLU A 149 12.36 13.25 10.04
N TYR A 150 12.00 12.52 8.97
CA TYR A 150 12.91 11.81 8.07
C TYR A 150 12.72 12.25 6.60
N GLY A 151 13.82 12.33 5.85
CA GLY A 151 13.80 12.70 4.43
C GLY A 151 13.23 11.62 3.50
N LEU A 152 12.94 11.98 2.24
CA LEU A 152 12.39 11.07 1.22
C LEU A 152 13.23 9.80 0.99
N SER A 153 14.55 9.87 1.23
CA SER A 153 15.43 8.70 1.19
C SER A 153 14.97 7.59 2.14
N TYR A 154 14.55 7.94 3.35
CA TYR A 154 14.01 7.01 4.34
C TYR A 154 12.67 6.44 3.90
N ALA A 155 11.80 7.29 3.36
CA ALA A 155 10.50 6.88 2.83
C ALA A 155 10.64 5.87 1.67
N ILE A 156 11.59 6.11 0.76
CA ILE A 156 11.89 5.19 -0.35
C ILE A 156 12.43 3.86 0.18
N VAL A 157 13.35 3.88 1.15
CA VAL A 157 13.91 2.67 1.75
C VAL A 157 12.81 1.86 2.45
N ALA A 158 11.97 2.50 3.26
CA ALA A 158 10.82 1.86 3.90
C ALA A 158 9.85 1.26 2.88
N LEU A 159 9.55 1.98 1.80
CA LEU A 159 8.72 1.47 0.71
C LEU A 159 9.34 0.23 0.06
N LEU A 160 10.64 0.21 -0.22
CA LEU A 160 11.33 -0.92 -0.83
C LEU A 160 11.35 -2.15 0.10
N ILE A 161 11.64 -1.93 1.39
CA ILE A 161 11.64 -2.97 2.42
C ILE A 161 10.27 -3.64 2.52
N PHE A 162 9.18 -2.88 2.37
CA PHE A 162 7.83 -3.43 2.31
C PHE A 162 7.50 -4.12 0.97
N THR A 163 7.74 -3.43 -0.14
CA THR A 163 7.25 -3.83 -1.47
C THR A 163 7.90 -5.09 -1.99
N ILE A 164 9.23 -5.22 -1.86
CA ILE A 164 10.00 -6.37 -2.37
C ILE A 164 9.49 -7.71 -1.79
N PRO A 165 9.44 -7.91 -0.47
CA PRO A 165 8.93 -9.15 0.10
C PRO A 165 7.43 -9.34 -0.15
N THR A 166 6.64 -8.27 -0.15
CA THR A 166 5.19 -8.37 -0.45
C THR A 166 4.94 -8.87 -1.87
N ILE A 167 5.68 -8.34 -2.86
CA ILE A 167 5.60 -8.79 -4.26
C ILE A 167 6.06 -10.25 -4.38
N LEU A 168 7.12 -10.65 -3.67
CA LEU A 168 7.58 -12.03 -3.64
C LEU A 168 6.50 -12.98 -3.11
N ILE A 169 5.84 -12.62 -2.00
CA ILE A 169 4.74 -13.42 -1.42
C ILE A 169 3.56 -13.49 -2.39
N ILE A 170 3.16 -12.36 -2.99
CA ILE A 170 2.10 -12.31 -4.00
C ILE A 170 2.43 -13.24 -5.18
N TYR A 171 3.66 -13.17 -5.69
CA TYR A 171 4.13 -14.04 -6.76
C TYR A 171 4.03 -15.52 -6.37
N LEU A 172 4.48 -15.89 -5.16
CA LEU A 172 4.39 -17.26 -4.66
C LEU A 172 2.94 -17.73 -4.49
N LEU A 173 2.03 -16.87 -4.04
CA LEU A 173 0.60 -17.18 -3.94
C LEU A 173 -0.05 -17.38 -5.31
N ILE A 174 0.27 -16.52 -6.28
CA ILE A 174 -0.19 -16.66 -7.67
C ILE A 174 0.34 -17.96 -8.27
N ARG A 175 1.63 -18.26 -8.08
CA ARG A 175 2.26 -19.49 -8.56
C ARG A 175 1.60 -20.71 -7.92
N ARG A 176 1.43 -20.72 -6.59
CA ARG A 176 0.78 -21.81 -5.85
C ARG A 176 -0.66 -22.04 -6.33
N TYR A 177 -1.40 -20.96 -6.55
CA TYR A 177 -2.76 -21.03 -7.10
C TYR A 177 -2.76 -21.56 -8.54
N ALA A 178 -1.78 -21.17 -9.35
CA ALA A 178 -1.65 -21.66 -10.72
C ALA A 178 -1.23 -23.14 -10.79
N THR A 179 -0.41 -23.63 -9.85
CA THR A 179 0.03 -25.03 -9.79
C THR A 179 -0.96 -25.95 -9.09
N ASN A 180 -1.78 -25.44 -8.16
CA ASN A 180 -2.81 -26.21 -7.47
C ASN A 180 -4.05 -26.48 -8.35
N ASP A 181 -3.85 -26.90 -9.59
CA ASP A 181 -4.87 -27.54 -10.45
C ASP A 181 -5.30 -28.94 -9.91
N TYR A 182 -5.35 -29.09 -8.59
CA TYR A 182 -5.88 -30.29 -7.96
C TYR A 182 -7.36 -30.09 -7.66
N LEU A 183 -8.15 -30.78 -8.51
CA LEU A 183 -9.49 -31.35 -8.29
C LEU A 183 -10.69 -30.42 -8.53
#